data_AF-A0A7X6UQS9-F1
#
_entry.id   AF-A0A7X6UQS9-F1
#
_cell.length_a   1.000
_cell.length_b   1.000
_cell.length_c   1.000
_cell.angle_alpha   90.00
_cell.angle_beta   90.00
_cell.angle_gamma   90.00
#
_symmetry.space_group_name_H-M   'P 1'
#
loop_
_entity.id
_entity.type
_entity.pdbx_description
1 polymer ?
#
loop_
_entity_poly.entity_id
_entity_poly.type
_entity_poly.pdbx_seq_one_letter_code
_entity_poly.pdbx_strand_id
1 'polypeptide(L)'
;MQRQILVKTYKGNQQQATDAFQADAVKMVARGYYPTAQTWAPGSYGCGSFLLALLLCVVIIGIFIFIYMLIVKPAGTLSVTYELRAIQPPSGSVATMAYDEQTCPQCAERIKAEAKVCRYCSYKFE
;
A
#
# COMPACT_ATOMS: atom_id res chain seq x y z
N MET A 1 -5.88 4.43 -26.32
CA MET A 1 -4.68 4.30 -25.46
C MET A 1 -5.00 3.31 -24.34
N GLN A 2 -4.31 2.17 -24.27
CA GLN A 2 -4.48 1.21 -23.17
C GLN A 2 -3.69 1.70 -21.96
N ARG A 3 -4.39 2.03 -20.86
CA ARG A 3 -3.75 2.37 -19.57
C ARG A 3 -3.21 1.06 -18.98
N GLN A 4 -1.89 0.90 -18.92
CA GLN A 4 -1.29 -0.25 -18.25
C GLN A 4 -1.36 -0.04 -16.74
N ILE A 5 -2.28 -0.77 -16.10
CA ILE A 5 -2.42 -0.82 -14.65
C ILE A 5 -1.79 -2.11 -14.11
N LEU A 6 -1.04 -1.99 -13.02
CA LEU A 6 -0.41 -3.11 -12.33
C LEU A 6 -0.80 -3.05 -10.86
N VAL A 7 -1.56 -4.04 -10.39
CA VAL A 7 -1.91 -4.15 -8.98
C VAL A 7 -0.88 -5.04 -8.29
N LYS A 8 -0.24 -4.51 -7.24
CA LYS A 8 0.64 -5.28 -6.37
C LYS A 8 0.05 -5.37 -4.98
N THR A 9 0.40 -6.45 -4.30
CA THR A 9 -0.22 -6.84 -3.04
C THR A 9 0.89 -7.19 -2.05
N TYR A 10 0.86 -6.55 -0.88
CA TYR A 10 1.85 -6.71 0.19
C TYR A 10 1.15 -7.31 1.42
N LYS A 11 1.60 -8.48 1.86
CA LYS A 11 1.03 -9.18 3.03
C LYS A 11 1.86 -8.89 4.28
N GLY A 12 1.20 -8.76 5.42
CA GLY A 12 1.87 -8.57 6.70
C GLY A 12 0.99 -7.85 7.71
N ASN A 13 1.59 -7.37 8.79
CA ASN A 13 0.96 -6.30 9.57
C ASN A 13 0.99 -4.98 8.78
N GLN A 14 0.19 -3.99 9.20
CA GLN A 14 0.05 -2.73 8.46
C GLN A 14 1.38 -2.00 8.27
N GLN A 15 2.26 -2.00 9.28
CA GLN A 15 3.58 -1.38 9.20
C GLN A 15 4.48 -2.12 8.21
N GLN A 16 4.65 -3.43 8.38
CA GLN A 16 5.44 -4.28 7.49
C GLN A 16 5.01 -4.19 6.03
N ALA A 17 3.70 -4.18 5.77
CA ALA A 17 3.17 -4.05 4.41
C ALA A 17 3.46 -2.66 3.83
N THR A 18 3.43 -1.62 4.66
CA THR A 18 3.79 -0.24 4.26
C THR A 18 5.27 -0.13 3.97
N ASP A 19 6.14 -0.69 4.82
CA ASP A 19 7.59 -0.67 4.62
C ASP A 19 7.99 -1.43 3.34
N ALA A 20 7.37 -2.60 3.12
CA ALA A 20 7.56 -3.37 1.90
C ALA A 20 7.08 -2.61 0.66
N PHE A 21 5.96 -1.90 0.76
CA PHE A 21 5.48 -1.01 -0.29
C PHE A 21 6.47 0.12 -0.57
N GLN A 22 6.95 0.83 0.45
CA GLN A 22 7.90 1.94 0.30
C GLN A 22 9.18 1.50 -0.44
N ALA A 23 9.77 0.38 0.00
CA ALA A 23 10.98 -0.16 -0.60
C ALA A 23 10.78 -0.60 -2.06
N ASP A 24 9.60 -1.12 -2.40
CA ASP A 24 9.26 -1.53 -3.77
C ASP A 24 8.86 -0.33 -4.64
N ALA A 25 8.20 0.67 -4.09
CA ALA A 25 7.71 1.84 -4.81
C ALA A 25 8.87 2.63 -5.46
N VAL A 26 10.01 2.76 -4.77
CA VAL A 26 11.24 3.38 -5.33
C VAL A 26 11.71 2.63 -6.59
N LYS A 27 11.66 1.29 -6.57
CA LYS A 27 12.05 0.45 -7.72
C LYS A 27 11.03 0.53 -8.86
N MET A 28 9.77 0.72 -8.53
CA MET A 28 8.66 0.83 -9.49
C MET A 28 8.69 2.18 -10.22
N VAL A 29 9.05 3.27 -9.55
CA VAL A 29 9.27 4.58 -10.17
C VAL A 29 10.39 4.52 -11.21
N ALA A 30 11.50 3.81 -10.92
CA ALA A 30 12.57 3.60 -11.89
C ALA A 30 12.09 2.88 -13.18
N ARG A 31 10.96 2.16 -13.11
CA ARG A 31 10.31 1.51 -14.26
C ARG A 31 9.17 2.33 -14.86
N GLY A 32 8.94 3.56 -14.38
CA GLY A 32 7.86 4.45 -14.84
C GLY A 32 6.48 4.14 -14.28
N TYR A 33 6.38 3.29 -13.25
CA TYR A 33 5.13 2.96 -12.57
C TYR A 33 4.95 3.83 -11.32
N TYR A 34 3.80 4.48 -11.21
CA TYR A 34 3.46 5.36 -10.09
C TYR A 34 2.20 4.85 -9.37
N PRO A 35 2.18 4.87 -8.02
CA PRO A 35 1.03 4.42 -7.26
C PRO A 35 -0.13 5.42 -7.40
N THR A 36 -1.34 4.92 -7.65
CA THR A 36 -2.56 5.75 -7.85
C THR A 36 -3.62 5.53 -6.79
N ALA A 37 -3.69 4.32 -6.24
CA ALA A 37 -4.64 3.95 -5.21
C ALA A 37 -3.99 2.95 -4.25
N GLN A 38 -4.34 3.05 -2.97
CA GLN A 38 -3.91 2.12 -1.93
C GLN A 38 -5.13 1.74 -1.10
N THR A 39 -5.28 0.45 -0.81
CA THR A 39 -6.36 -0.05 0.04
C THR A 39 -5.81 -1.09 1.01
N TRP A 40 -6.20 -0.95 2.28
CA TRP A 40 -5.82 -1.86 3.35
C TRP A 40 -6.98 -2.80 3.67
N ALA A 41 -6.74 -4.10 3.53
CA ALA A 41 -7.66 -5.14 3.99
C ALA A 41 -7.07 -5.80 5.24
N PRO A 42 -7.67 -5.64 6.43
CA PRO A 42 -7.22 -6.35 7.62
C PRO A 42 -7.42 -7.86 7.44
N GLY A 43 -6.49 -8.65 7.97
CA GLY A 43 -6.61 -10.11 7.94
C GLY A 43 -7.78 -10.54 8.81
N SER A 44 -8.54 -11.52 8.34
CA SER A 44 -9.63 -12.13 9.08
C SER A 44 -9.49 -13.64 9.12
N TYR A 45 -9.95 -14.21 10.23
CA TYR A 45 -10.13 -15.65 10.34
C TYR A 45 -11.35 -16.07 9.49
N GLY A 46 -11.17 -17.12 8.69
CA GLY A 46 -12.27 -17.66 7.88
C GLY A 46 -13.32 -18.37 8.72
N CYS A 47 -14.54 -18.48 8.20
CA CYS A 47 -15.67 -19.14 8.88
C CYS A 47 -15.33 -20.57 9.37
N GLY A 48 -14.53 -21.32 8.62
CA GLY A 48 -14.11 -22.67 9.02
C GLY A 48 -13.32 -22.71 10.33
N SER A 49 -12.49 -21.70 10.60
CA SER A 49 -11.73 -21.64 11.86
C SER A 49 -12.61 -21.34 13.07
N PHE A 50 -13.70 -20.59 12.89
CA PHE A 50 -14.70 -20.36 13.92
C PHE A 50 -15.49 -21.63 14.25
N LEU A 51 -15.95 -22.37 13.23
CA LEU A 51 -16.66 -23.64 13.42
C LEU A 51 -15.78 -24.69 14.10
N LEU A 52 -14.50 -24.75 13.72
CA LEU A 52 -13.52 -25.63 14.35
C LEU A 52 -13.32 -25.26 15.82
N ALA A 53 -13.10 -23.98 16.12
CA ALA A 53 -12.96 -23.51 17.51
C ALA A 53 -14.20 -23.84 18.36
N LEU A 54 -15.41 -23.65 17.80
CA LEU A 54 -16.67 -23.96 18.47
C LEU A 54 -16.86 -25.47 18.72
N LEU A 55 -16.47 -26.32 17.77
CA LEU A 55 -16.48 -27.78 17.95
C LEU A 55 -15.48 -28.20 19.04
N LEU A 56 -14.30 -27.60 19.06
CA LEU A 56 -13.28 -27.85 20.08
C LEU A 56 -13.65 -27.28 21.45
N CYS A 57 -14.57 -26.30 21.57
CA CYS A 57 -14.97 -25.72 22.85
C CYS A 57 -15.59 -26.74 23.84
N VAL A 58 -16.06 -27.89 23.35
CA VAL A 58 -16.54 -29.00 24.20
C VAL A 58 -15.42 -29.53 25.11
N VAL A 59 -14.18 -29.42 24.68
CA VAL A 59 -12.98 -29.75 25.43
C VAL A 59 -12.31 -28.42 25.73
N ILE A 60 -12.39 -27.89 26.96
CA ILE A 60 -11.92 -26.56 27.44
C ILE A 60 -10.76 -25.90 26.63
N ILE A 61 -9.81 -26.67 26.10
CA ILE A 61 -8.87 -26.34 25.02
C ILE A 61 -9.47 -25.42 23.92
N GLY A 62 -10.69 -25.68 23.42
CA GLY A 62 -11.29 -24.83 22.38
C GLY A 62 -11.56 -23.39 22.83
N ILE A 63 -11.85 -23.17 24.12
CA ILE A 63 -12.03 -21.83 24.69
C ILE A 63 -10.71 -21.06 24.63
N PHE A 64 -9.58 -21.70 24.92
CA PHE A 64 -8.26 -21.06 24.80
C PHE A 64 -7.91 -20.69 23.35
N ILE A 65 -8.21 -21.56 22.38
CA ILE A 65 -8.01 -21.28 20.95
C ILE A 65 -8.90 -20.11 20.52
N PHE A 66 -10.14 -20.07 20.97
CA PHE A 66 -11.08 -19.01 20.67
C PHE A 66 -10.62 -17.66 21.21
N ILE A 67 -10.17 -17.60 22.47
CA ILE A 67 -9.59 -16.39 23.07
C ILE A 67 -8.35 -15.94 22.29
N TYR A 68 -7.46 -16.87 21.92
CA TYR A 68 -6.28 -16.56 21.13
C TYR A 68 -6.63 -15.88 19.80
N MET A 69 -7.63 -16.40 19.08
CA MET A 69 -8.09 -15.81 17.80
C MET A 69 -8.75 -14.44 17.96
N LEU A 70 -9.33 -14.13 19.13
CA LEU A 70 -9.86 -12.79 19.40
C LEU A 70 -8.73 -11.77 19.66
N ILE A 71 -7.62 -12.21 20.24
CA ILE A 71 -6.47 -11.35 20.57
C ILE A 71 -5.55 -11.15 19.35
N VAL A 72 -5.20 -12.23 18.65
CA VAL A 72 -4.25 -12.20 17.54
C VAL A 72 -5.02 -12.21 16.23
N LYS A 73 -5.06 -11.10 15.49
CA LYS A 73 -5.60 -11.13 14.12
C LYS A 73 -4.54 -11.63 13.12
N PRO A 74 -4.93 -12.35 12.06
CA PRO A 74 -3.99 -12.79 11.05
C PRO A 74 -3.49 -11.60 10.21
N ALA A 75 -2.40 -11.81 9.47
CA ALA A 75 -1.79 -10.79 8.63
C ALA A 75 -2.81 -10.22 7.62
N GLY A 76 -2.85 -8.90 7.54
CA GLY A 76 -3.61 -8.17 6.54
C GLY A 76 -2.88 -8.08 5.21
N THR A 77 -3.49 -7.33 4.31
CA THR A 77 -3.01 -7.19 2.94
C THR A 77 -3.19 -5.75 2.47
N LEU A 78 -2.10 -5.11 2.08
CA LEU A 78 -2.08 -3.81 1.42
C LEU A 78 -2.10 -4.03 -0.10
N SER A 79 -3.11 -3.54 -0.78
CA SER A 79 -3.18 -3.58 -2.25
C SER A 79 -2.91 -2.19 -2.81
N VAL A 80 -1.92 -2.09 -3.70
CA VAL A 80 -1.51 -0.84 -4.34
C VAL A 80 -1.65 -0.97 -5.85
N THR A 81 -2.40 -0.05 -6.43
CA THR A 81 -2.56 0.04 -7.88
C THR A 81 -1.54 1.00 -8.44
N TYR A 82 -0.70 0.50 -9.32
CA TYR A 82 0.27 1.27 -10.08
C TYR A 82 -0.25 1.54 -11.48
N GLU A 83 0.05 2.71 -12.00
CA GLU A 83 -0.15 3.03 -13.41
C GLU A 83 1.20 3.30 -14.09
N LEU A 84 1.36 2.81 -15.32
CA LEU A 84 2.47 3.25 -16.16
C LEU A 84 2.14 4.65 -16.67
N ARG A 85 2.88 5.65 -16.17
CA ARG A 85 2.80 7.01 -16.71
C ARG A 85 4.00 7.20 -17.63
N ALA A 86 3.83 6.83 -18.90
CA ALA A 86 4.75 7.29 -19.95
C ALA A 86 4.89 8.81 -19.81
N ILE A 87 6.08 9.33 -20.07
CA ILE A 87 6.37 10.77 -20.01
C ILE A 87 5.49 11.44 -21.08
N GLN A 88 4.24 11.74 -20.76
CA GLN A 88 3.40 12.58 -21.57
C GLN A 88 3.97 14.00 -21.40
N PRO A 89 4.54 14.63 -22.44
CA PRO A 89 4.80 16.06 -22.37
C PRO A 89 3.47 16.74 -22.05
N PRO A 90 3.46 17.76 -21.18
CA PRO A 90 2.23 18.37 -20.67
C PRO A 90 1.38 18.87 -21.85
N SER A 91 0.32 18.13 -22.17
CA SER A 91 -0.65 18.52 -23.20
C SER A 91 -1.60 19.55 -22.57
N GLY A 92 -1.18 20.80 -22.61
CA GLY A 92 -1.90 21.95 -22.09
C GLY A 92 -0.98 23.16 -22.03
N SER A 93 -0.92 23.90 -23.13
CA SER A 93 -0.16 25.12 -23.34
C SER A 93 -0.35 26.17 -22.24
N VAL A 94 0.66 26.33 -21.36
CA VAL A 94 1.17 27.63 -20.89
C VAL A 94 2.67 27.46 -20.70
N ALA A 95 3.43 28.45 -21.17
CA ALA A 95 4.89 28.48 -21.21
C ALA A 95 5.59 27.94 -19.94
N THR A 96 6.50 27.01 -20.19
CA THR A 96 7.80 26.82 -19.55
C THR A 96 8.04 27.58 -18.24
N MET A 97 7.73 26.93 -17.13
CA MET A 97 8.71 26.80 -16.07
C MET A 97 8.91 25.30 -15.87
N ALA A 98 10.11 24.80 -16.17
CA ALA A 98 10.51 23.48 -15.76
C ALA A 98 10.58 23.50 -14.23
N TYR A 99 9.44 23.31 -13.58
CA TYR A 99 9.40 23.07 -12.15
C TYR A 99 10.13 21.75 -11.95
N ASP A 100 11.29 21.83 -11.32
CA ASP A 100 12.05 20.66 -10.92
C ASP A 100 11.09 19.78 -10.09
N GLU A 101 10.77 18.58 -10.57
CA GLU A 101 9.89 17.62 -9.89
C GLU A 101 10.78 16.58 -9.22
N GLN A 102 10.60 16.40 -7.91
CA GLN A 102 11.25 15.33 -7.14
C GLN A 102 10.26 14.21 -6.82
N THR A 103 10.78 13.00 -6.61
CA THR A 103 9.98 11.85 -6.17
C THR A 103 10.00 11.75 -4.65
N CYS A 104 8.84 11.60 -4.01
CA CYS A 104 8.77 11.38 -2.58
C CYS A 104 9.32 9.99 -2.20
N PRO A 105 10.27 9.87 -1.25
CA PRO A 105 10.80 8.58 -0.83
C PRO A 105 9.77 7.72 -0.08
N GLN A 106 8.73 8.33 0.48
CA GLN A 106 7.74 7.62 1.31
C GLN A 106 6.53 7.15 0.51
N CYS A 107 6.04 7.92 -0.46
CA CYS A 107 4.86 7.52 -1.24
C CYS A 107 5.10 7.39 -2.74
N ALA A 108 6.33 7.62 -3.20
CA ALA A 108 6.74 7.50 -4.60
C ALA A 108 5.96 8.37 -5.60
N GLU A 109 5.26 9.40 -5.09
CA GLU A 109 4.54 10.36 -5.92
C GLU A 109 5.47 11.49 -6.38
N ARG A 110 5.17 12.10 -7.53
CA ARG A 110 5.90 13.29 -8.01
C ARG A 110 5.41 14.55 -7.33
N ILE A 111 6.34 15.33 -6.84
CA ILE A 111 6.10 16.55 -6.06
C ILE A 111 7.07 17.61 -6.54
N LYS A 112 6.70 18.87 -6.39
CA LYS A 112 7.62 19.98 -6.64
C LYS A 112 8.90 19.82 -5.81
N ALA A 113 10.06 20.06 -6.41
CA ALA A 113 11.37 20.01 -5.73
C ALA A 113 11.44 21.01 -4.57
N GLU A 114 10.76 22.15 -4.68
CA GLU A 114 10.65 23.14 -3.61
C GLU A 114 9.76 22.70 -2.42
N ALA A 115 9.06 21.57 -2.52
CA ALA A 115 8.12 21.15 -1.49
C ALA A 115 8.85 20.65 -0.24
N LYS A 116 8.66 21.35 0.88
CA LYS A 116 9.11 20.91 2.21
C LYS A 116 8.30 19.74 2.77
N VAL A 117 7.06 19.56 2.29
CA VAL A 117 6.14 18.51 2.75
C VAL A 117 5.41 17.89 1.56
N CYS A 118 5.30 16.56 1.55
CA CYS A 118 4.58 15.82 0.53
C CYS A 118 3.06 16.01 0.67
N ARG A 119 2.38 16.44 -0.40
CA ARG A 119 0.91 16.59 -0.42
C ARG A 119 0.14 15.27 -0.21
N TYR A 120 0.75 14.14 -0.53
CA TYR A 120 0.07 12.84 -0.61
C TYR A 120 0.22 11.98 0.65
N CYS A 121 1.40 12.01 1.29
CA CYS A 121 1.68 11.26 2.52
C CYS A 121 2.17 12.12 3.69
N SER A 122 2.27 13.44 3.51
CA SER A 122 2.73 14.37 4.55
C SER A 122 4.17 14.15 5.04
N TYR A 123 4.99 13.39 4.29
CA TYR A 123 6.43 13.25 4.53
C TYR A 123 7.13 14.61 4.45
N LYS A 124 8.05 14.90 5.38
CA LYS A 124 8.81 16.16 5.42
C LYS A 124 10.21 15.96 4.83
N PHE A 125 10.62 16.87 3.93
CA PHE A 125 11.88 16.84 3.20
C PHE A 125 12.95 17.77 3.83
N GLU A 126 12.90 17.96 5.15
CA GLU A 126 13.72 18.92 5.92
C GLU A 126 15.23 18.86 5.62
#